data_AF-A0A8J2JI25-F1
#
_entry.id   AF-A0A8J2JI25-F1
#
_cell.length_a   1.000
_cell.length_b   1.000
_cell.length_c   1.000
_cell.angle_alpha   90.00
_cell.angle_beta   90.00
_cell.angle_gamma   90.00
#
_symmetry.space_group_name_H-M   'P 1'
#
loop_
_entity.id
_entity.type
_entity.pdbx_description
1 polymer ?
#
loop_
_entity_poly.entity_id
_entity_poly.type
_entity_poly.pdbx_seq_one_letter_code
_entity_poly.pdbx_strand_id
1 'polypeptide(L)' 'MHSRTKHIDVRYHYIRELVEDDQITVDYIPTTEQLADGLTKPLMKGKLEENRSGL' A
#
# COMPACT_ATOMS: atom_id res chain seq x y z
N MET A 1 -6.56 6.45 -24.97
CA MET A 1 -5.93 7.01 -23.75
C MET A 1 -7.00 7.24 -22.67
N HIS A 2 -7.67 6.21 -22.13
CA HIS A 2 -8.81 6.44 -21.20
C HIS A 2 -9.04 5.38 -20.10
N SER A 3 -8.41 4.20 -20.13
CA SER A 3 -8.68 3.16 -19.10
C SER A 3 -7.91 3.37 -17.79
N ARG A 4 -6.62 3.75 -17.83
CA ARG A 4 -5.80 3.93 -16.62
C ARG A 4 -6.29 5.05 -15.71
N THR A 5 -6.72 6.18 -16.28
CA THR A 5 -7.30 7.29 -15.51
C THR A 5 -8.58 6.85 -14.80
N LYS A 6 -9.50 6.18 -15.50
CA LYS A 6 -10.72 5.63 -14.89
C LYS A 6 -10.42 4.66 -13.74
N HIS A 7 -9.38 3.82 -13.85
CA HIS A 7 -9.01 2.91 -12.77
C HIS A 7 -8.46 3.63 -11.53
N ILE A 8 -7.79 4.78 -11.71
CA ILE A 8 -7.31 5.60 -10.60
C ILE A 8 -8.51 6.26 -9.92
N ASP A 9 -9.40 6.89 -10.69
CA ASP A 9 -10.56 7.61 -10.15
C ASP A 9 -11.47 6.70 -9.32
N VAL A 10 -11.79 5.50 -9.85
CA VAL A 10 -12.64 4.53 -9.13
C VAL A 10 -12.01 4.07 -7.81
N ARG A 11 -10.71 3.77 -7.81
CA ARG A 11 -10.01 3.34 -6.57
C ARG A 11 -9.91 4.48 -5.56
N TYR A 12 -9.67 5.69 -6.03
CA TYR A 12 -9.57 6.86 -5.18
C TYR A 12 -10.90 7.13 -4.47
N HIS A 13 -12.01 7.15 -5.21
CA HIS A 13 -13.34 7.36 -4.61
C HIS A 13 -13.67 6.28 -3.57
N TYR A 14 -13.40 5.01 -3.89
CA TYR A 14 -13.65 3.92 -2.95
C TYR A 14 -12.82 4.03 -1.66
N ILE A 15 -11.52 4.29 -1.77
CA ILE A 15 -10.65 4.45 -0.58
C ILE A 15 -11.11 5.66 0.24
N ARG A 16 -11.51 6.76 -0.41
CA ARG A 16 -11.99 7.96 0.28
C ARG A 16 -13.26 7.69 1.07
N GLU A 17 -14.23 6.97 0.48
CA GLU A 17 -15.46 6.57 1.19
C GLU A 17 -15.16 5.72 2.43
N LEU A 18 -14.23 4.75 2.33
CA LEU A 18 -13.85 3.93 3.49
C LEU A 18 -13.17 4.74 4.62
N VAL A 19 -12.43 5.79 4.27
CA VAL A 19 -11.83 6.71 5.26
C VAL A 19 -12.90 7.60 5.88
N GLU A 20 -13.83 8.13 5.07
CA GLU A 20 -14.95 8.97 5.54
C GLU A 20 -15.89 8.18 6.46
N ASP A 21 -16.04 6.88 6.24
CA ASP A 21 -16.83 5.96 7.08
C ASP A 21 -16.04 5.40 8.30
N ASP A 22 -14.83 5.92 8.57
CA ASP A 22 -13.92 5.45 9.64
C ASP A 22 -13.58 3.95 9.60
N GLN A 23 -13.75 3.29 8.43
CA GLN A 23 -13.46 1.87 8.27
C GLN A 23 -11.96 1.60 8.15
N ILE A 24 -11.20 2.58 7.64
CA ILE A 24 -9.73 2.51 7.52
C ILE A 24 -9.09 3.86 7.82
N THR A 25 -7.83 3.84 8.27
CA THR A 25 -6.97 5.02 8.35
C THR A 25 -5.86 4.93 7.31
N VAL A 26 -5.39 6.08 6.82
CA VAL A 26 -4.29 6.16 5.84
C VAL A 26 -3.13 6.90 6.48
N ASP A 27 -2.08 6.14 6.79
CA ASP A 27 -0.85 6.67 7.38
C ASP A 27 0.31 6.53 6.40
N TYR A 28 1.17 7.56 6.36
CA TYR A 28 2.39 7.49 5.59
C TYR A 28 3.43 6.63 6.32
N ILE A 29 3.97 5.64 5.60
CA ILE A 29 5.06 4.79 6.08
C ILE A 29 6.26 5.00 5.14
N PRO A 30 7.44 5.36 5.67
CA PRO A 30 8.67 5.43 4.87
C PRO A 30 8.95 4.09 4.16
N THR A 31 9.51 4.12 2.96
CA THR A 31 9.85 2.89 2.20
C THR A 31 10.77 1.94 2.98
N THR A 32 11.61 2.48 3.86
CA THR A 32 12.47 1.68 4.74
C THR A 32 11.70 0.90 5.79
N GLU A 33 10.46 1.27 6.10
CA GLU A 33 9.64 0.67 7.16
C GLU A 33 8.39 -0.03 6.59
N GLN A 34 8.22 -0.02 5.26
CA GLN A 34 7.06 -0.58 4.60
C GLN A 34 7.13 -2.11 4.52
N LEU A 35 6.64 -2.80 5.55
CA LEU A 35 6.64 -4.27 5.65
C LEU A 35 6.01 -4.97 4.43
N ALA A 36 4.97 -4.35 3.84
CA ALA A 36 4.29 -4.85 2.64
C ALA A 36 5.21 -5.02 1.42
N ASP A 37 6.37 -4.36 1.39
CA ASP A 37 7.36 -4.55 0.33
C ASP A 37 7.88 -5.99 0.28
N GLY A 38 7.90 -6.70 1.43
CA GLY A 38 8.31 -8.10 1.48
C GLY A 38 7.38 -9.05 0.72
N LEU A 39 6.12 -8.63 0.50
CA LEU A 39 5.10 -9.41 -0.21
C LEU A 39 4.93 -8.97 -1.67
N THR A 40 5.27 -7.72 -1.98
CA THR A 40 4.93 -7.09 -3.27
C THR A 40 6.14 -6.85 -4.17
N LYS A 41 7.36 -6.89 -3.62
CA LYS A 41 8.60 -6.58 -4.34
C LYS A 41 9.62 -7.71 -4.23
N PRO A 42 10.45 -7.92 -5.27
CA PRO A 42 11.61 -8.80 -5.18
C PRO A 42 12.74 -8.08 -4.42
N LEU A 43 12.79 -8.26 -3.10
CA LEU A 43 13.80 -7.66 -2.23
C LEU A 43 15.03 -8.55 -2.05
N MET A 44 16.18 -7.93 -1.75
CA MET A 44 17.36 -8.66 -1.30
C MET A 44 17.09 -9.35 0.04
N LYS A 45 17.77 -10.49 0.29
CA LYS A 45 17.52 -11.34 1.46
C LYS A 45 17.49 -10.57 2.77
N GLY A 46 18.45 -9.66 3.02
CA GLY A 46 18.49 -8.88 4.26
C GLY A 46 17.21 -8.08 4.50
N LYS A 47 16.73 -7.34 3.49
CA LYS A 47 15.50 -6.53 3.61
C LYS A 47 14.24 -7.39 3.69
N LEU A 48 14.23 -8.53 2.98
CA LEU A 48 13.12 -9.48 3.05
C LEU A 48 12.97 -10.09 4.46
N GLU A 49 14.08 -10.50 5.09
CA GLU A 49 14.09 -11.05 6.45
C GLU A 49 13.68 -9.99 7.49
N GLU A 50 14.14 -8.75 7.33
CA GLU A 50 13.72 -7.62 8.18
C GLU A 50 12.21 -7.41 8.10
N ASN A 51 11.65 -7.32 6.88
CA ASN A 51 10.22 -7.13 6.68
C ASN A 51 9.37 -8.31 7.22
N ARG A 52 9.91 -9.53 7.18
CA ARG A 52 9.22 -10.73 7.72
C ARG A 52 9.27 -10.81 9.23
N SER A 53 10.30 -10.25 9.85
CA SER A 53 10.44 -10.25 11.31
C SER A 53 9.42 -9.31 11.99
N GLY A 54 8.85 -8.36 11.23
CA GLY A 54 7.79 -7.46 11.69
C GLY A 54 6.36 -7.93 11.41
N LEU A 55 6.16 -9.09 10.78
CA LEU A 55 4.87 -9.75 10.58
C LEU A 55 4.55 -10.71 11.73
#